data_AF-A0A3S3S7C5-F1
#
_entry.id   AF-A0A3S3S7C5-F1
#
_cell.length_a   1.000
_cell.length_b   1.000
_cell.length_c   1.000
_cell.angle_alpha   90.00
_cell.angle_beta   90.00
_cell.angle_gamma   90.00
#
_symmetry.space_group_name_H-M   'P 1'
#
loop_
_entity.id
_entity.type
_entity.pdbx_description
1 polymer ?
#
loop_
_entity_poly.entity_id
_entity_poly.type
_entity_poly.pdbx_seq_one_letter_code
_entity_poly.pdbx_strand_id
1 'polypeptide(L)'
;MKNLILFIISTTLLLSCTQTKQKEEEQLDKNEQVKDVIGKSVSLSVKPNVFKLSELPDTVTITMTNNTTDTITTGLHYYIEKLENKEWKEISPKDMLFHDLGWQLRPTDTKNFEKKLYKDQISYKVGKYRIVKYYLNSDYQKTKKDFHMYAEFEVE
;
A
#
# COMPACT_ATOMS: atom_id res chain seq x y z
N MET A 1 -30.49 -50.83 -17.31
CA MET A 1 -29.80 -51.95 -16.63
C MET A 1 -28.62 -51.35 -15.89
N LYS A 2 -28.64 -51.45 -14.55
CA LYS A 2 -27.81 -50.67 -13.62
C LYS A 2 -26.63 -51.56 -13.19
N ASN A 3 -25.40 -51.14 -13.46
CA ASN A 3 -24.21 -51.93 -13.13
C ASN A 3 -23.97 -51.94 -11.62
N LEU A 4 -23.75 -53.14 -11.10
CA LEU A 4 -23.53 -53.52 -9.71
C LEU A 4 -22.05 -53.32 -9.36
N ILE A 5 -21.78 -52.54 -8.30
CA ILE A 5 -20.44 -52.33 -7.73
C ILE A 5 -20.15 -53.48 -6.74
N LEU A 6 -19.01 -54.16 -6.90
CA LEU A 6 -18.49 -55.13 -5.94
C LEU A 6 -17.28 -54.54 -5.21
N PHE A 7 -17.39 -54.40 -3.88
CA PHE A 7 -16.29 -54.07 -2.99
C PHE A 7 -15.58 -55.37 -2.56
N ILE A 8 -14.26 -55.43 -2.68
CA ILE A 8 -13.44 -56.47 -2.05
C ILE A 8 -12.48 -55.78 -1.10
N ILE A 9 -12.70 -56.02 0.20
CA ILE A 9 -11.83 -55.62 1.31
C ILE A 9 -10.77 -56.70 1.45
N SER A 10 -9.48 -56.32 1.41
CA SER A 10 -8.38 -57.20 1.80
C SER A 10 -7.55 -56.48 2.86
N THR A 11 -7.66 -56.99 4.09
CA THR A 11 -6.80 -56.67 5.22
C THR A 11 -5.57 -57.58 5.18
N THR A 12 -4.39 -56.99 5.18
CA THR A 12 -3.19 -57.67 5.69
C THR A 12 -2.46 -56.73 6.65
N LEU A 13 -2.54 -57.10 7.93
CA LEU A 13 -1.63 -56.70 8.99
C LEU A 13 -0.35 -57.53 8.85
N LEU A 14 0.82 -56.91 8.81
CA LEU A 14 2.01 -57.40 9.54
C LEU A 14 2.92 -56.23 9.91
N LEU A 15 3.34 -56.26 11.19
CA LEU A 15 4.24 -55.37 11.90
C LEU A 15 5.68 -55.42 11.36
N SER A 16 6.47 -54.35 11.53
CA SER A 16 7.58 -54.32 12.51
C SER A 16 8.63 -53.19 12.33
N CYS A 17 9.03 -52.64 13.48
CA CYS A 17 10.29 -52.02 13.89
C CYS A 17 10.83 -50.68 13.32
N THR A 18 10.61 -49.66 14.15
CA THR A 18 11.56 -48.64 14.65
C THR A 18 13.04 -48.76 14.27
N GLN A 19 13.62 -47.64 13.81
CA GLN A 19 14.96 -47.20 14.20
C GLN A 19 15.00 -45.67 14.30
N THR A 20 15.11 -45.19 15.54
CA THR A 20 15.53 -43.83 15.88
C THR A 20 16.99 -43.66 15.48
N LYS A 21 17.29 -42.65 14.66
CA LYS A 21 18.63 -42.06 14.55
C LYS A 21 18.50 -40.55 14.76
N GLN A 22 18.95 -40.09 15.92
CA GLN A 22 19.35 -38.70 16.11
C GLN A 22 20.62 -38.45 15.29
N LYS A 23 20.68 -37.29 14.62
CA LYS A 23 21.93 -36.66 14.21
C LYS A 23 21.82 -35.16 14.48
N GLU A 24 22.87 -34.66 15.10
CA GLU A 24 23.08 -33.33 15.64
C GLU A 24 23.03 -32.21 14.59
N GLU A 25 22.90 -31.00 15.13
CA GLU A 25 22.76 -29.69 14.52
C GLU A 25 23.82 -29.34 13.47
N GLU A 26 23.36 -28.76 12.36
CA GLU A 26 24.07 -27.68 11.68
C GLU A 26 23.10 -26.49 11.61
N GLN A 27 23.33 -25.50 12.48
CA GLN A 27 22.75 -24.17 12.36
C GLN A 27 23.32 -23.51 11.11
N LEU A 28 22.57 -23.52 10.00
CA LEU A 28 22.79 -22.61 8.89
C LEU A 28 21.84 -21.42 9.07
N ASP A 29 22.46 -20.24 9.17
CA ASP A 29 21.88 -18.92 9.36
C ASP A 29 20.66 -18.66 8.44
N LYS A 30 19.45 -18.73 9.01
CA LYS A 30 18.18 -18.45 8.32
C LYS A 30 17.79 -16.97 8.43
N ASN A 31 18.75 -16.05 8.42
CA ASN A 31 18.45 -14.62 8.55
C ASN A 31 18.50 -13.81 7.25
N GLU A 32 18.55 -14.48 6.07
CA GLU A 32 18.46 -13.80 4.77
C GLU A 32 17.15 -14.03 3.99
N GLN A 33 16.21 -14.85 4.49
CA GLN A 33 14.94 -15.12 3.78
C GLN A 33 13.67 -14.57 4.45
N VAL A 34 13.80 -13.61 5.38
CA VAL A 34 12.63 -12.97 6.04
C VAL A 34 12.44 -11.50 5.61
N LYS A 35 13.32 -10.94 4.77
CA LYS A 35 13.18 -9.53 4.31
C LYS A 35 12.38 -9.35 3.03
N ASP A 36 12.17 -10.39 2.22
CA ASP A 36 11.59 -10.26 0.87
C ASP A 36 10.07 -10.50 0.80
N VAL A 37 9.40 -10.56 1.96
CA VAL A 37 7.93 -10.69 2.10
C VAL A 37 7.33 -9.53 2.92
N ILE A 38 7.96 -8.35 2.88
CA ILE A 38 7.19 -7.11 3.09
C ILE A 38 6.58 -6.80 1.74
N GLY A 39 5.30 -7.17 1.58
CA GLY A 39 4.59 -7.15 0.30
C GLY A 39 4.86 -5.88 -0.51
N LYS A 40 5.43 -6.07 -1.70
CA LYS A 40 5.59 -5.06 -2.74
C LYS A 40 4.32 -4.23 -2.89
N SER A 41 4.32 -2.99 -2.41
CA SER A 41 3.16 -2.08 -2.38
C SER A 41 3.48 -0.75 -3.04
N VAL A 42 2.45 -0.03 -3.49
CA VAL A 42 2.62 1.36 -3.91
C VAL A 42 2.91 2.21 -2.69
N SER A 43 3.88 3.12 -2.76
CA SER A 43 4.20 4.04 -1.67
C SER A 43 3.93 5.48 -2.08
N LEU A 44 3.61 6.34 -1.09
CA LEU A 44 3.46 7.77 -1.25
C LEU A 44 4.20 8.47 -0.11
N SER A 45 4.96 9.51 -0.43
CA SER A 45 5.73 10.26 0.57
C SER A 45 5.77 11.75 0.22
N VAL A 46 6.04 12.58 1.20
CA VAL A 46 6.25 14.03 1.07
C VAL A 46 7.59 14.39 1.71
N LYS A 47 8.35 15.28 1.08
CA LYS A 47 9.65 15.75 1.59
C LYS A 47 9.77 17.28 1.46
N PRO A 48 10.13 18.01 2.54
CA PRO A 48 10.24 17.52 3.92
C PRO A 48 8.87 17.04 4.43
N ASN A 49 8.86 16.25 5.50
CA ASN A 49 7.63 15.79 6.16
C ASN A 49 7.35 16.54 7.48
N VAL A 50 8.11 17.59 7.77
CA VAL A 50 7.92 18.48 8.91
C VAL A 50 8.05 19.91 8.38
N PHE A 51 7.08 20.77 8.72
CA PHE A 51 7.03 22.17 8.32
C PHE A 51 6.74 23.03 9.53
N LYS A 52 7.43 24.17 9.68
CA LYS A 52 6.98 25.17 10.65
C LYS A 52 5.71 25.83 10.12
N LEU A 53 4.73 26.09 10.99
CA LEU A 53 3.47 26.74 10.61
C LEU A 53 3.69 28.08 9.91
N SER A 54 4.66 28.88 10.36
CA SER A 54 5.00 30.18 9.76
C SER A 54 5.71 30.07 8.41
N GLU A 55 6.27 28.91 8.08
CA GLU A 55 7.05 28.64 6.87
C GLU A 55 6.35 27.62 5.95
N LEU A 56 5.07 27.32 6.21
CA LEU A 56 4.32 26.34 5.43
C LEU A 56 4.26 26.80 3.96
N PRO A 57 4.68 25.98 2.98
CA PRO A 57 4.76 26.41 1.59
C PRO A 57 3.37 26.42 0.92
N ASP A 58 3.23 27.10 -0.21
CA ASP A 58 2.00 27.06 -1.01
C ASP A 58 1.79 25.69 -1.66
N THR A 59 2.88 25.02 -1.98
CA THR A 59 2.89 23.68 -2.59
C THR A 59 3.92 22.78 -1.93
N VAL A 60 3.66 21.47 -2.00
CA VAL A 60 4.61 20.43 -1.61
C VAL A 60 4.78 19.45 -2.76
N THR A 61 5.96 18.84 -2.84
CA THR A 61 6.18 17.71 -3.74
C THR A 61 5.91 16.42 -3.00
N ILE A 62 5.03 15.60 -3.58
CA ILE A 62 4.82 14.21 -3.15
C ILE A 62 5.38 13.26 -4.20
N THR A 63 5.96 12.16 -3.74
CA THR A 63 6.58 11.13 -4.58
C THR A 63 5.77 9.84 -4.44
N MET A 64 5.18 9.39 -5.54
CA MET A 64 4.54 8.07 -5.64
C MET A 64 5.49 7.09 -6.31
N THR A 65 5.71 5.93 -5.70
CA THR A 65 6.53 4.86 -6.29
C THR A 65 5.71 3.58 -6.38
N ASN A 66 5.68 2.97 -7.55
CA ASN A 66 5.06 1.67 -7.74
C ASN A 66 6.06 0.55 -7.41
N ASN A 67 6.04 0.04 -6.18
CA ASN A 67 6.90 -1.11 -5.84
C ASN A 67 6.24 -2.47 -6.16
N THR A 68 5.05 -2.48 -6.77
CA THR A 68 4.32 -3.71 -7.14
C THR A 68 4.87 -4.33 -8.43
N THR A 69 4.34 -5.49 -8.82
CA THR A 69 4.64 -6.15 -10.09
C THR A 69 3.71 -5.74 -11.24
N ASP A 70 2.63 -5.01 -10.94
CA ASP A 70 1.63 -4.60 -11.93
C ASP A 70 1.84 -3.14 -12.33
N THR A 71 1.41 -2.78 -13.54
CA THR A 71 1.31 -1.36 -13.93
C THR A 71 0.06 -0.76 -13.29
N ILE A 72 0.22 0.39 -12.64
CA ILE A 72 -0.88 1.15 -12.01
C ILE A 72 -1.15 2.42 -12.80
N THR A 73 -2.36 2.96 -12.66
CA THR A 73 -2.73 4.29 -13.19
C THR A 73 -3.09 5.23 -12.04
N THR A 74 -2.62 6.47 -12.08
CA THR A 74 -3.01 7.53 -11.12
C THR A 74 -3.22 8.84 -11.85
N GLY A 75 -3.93 9.78 -11.22
CA GLY A 75 -4.24 11.09 -11.80
C GLY A 75 -3.79 12.27 -10.94
N LEU A 76 -4.35 13.45 -11.19
CA LEU A 76 -4.02 14.66 -10.40
C LEU A 76 -4.74 14.74 -9.06
N HIS A 77 -5.91 14.10 -8.94
CA HIS A 77 -6.82 14.16 -7.79
C HIS A 77 -6.11 13.84 -6.47
N TYR A 78 -6.40 14.65 -5.46
CA TYR A 78 -5.93 14.45 -4.09
C TYR A 78 -6.82 15.23 -3.14
N TYR A 79 -6.73 14.91 -1.86
CA TYR A 79 -7.30 15.72 -0.80
C TYR A 79 -6.37 15.70 0.41
N ILE A 80 -6.58 16.63 1.33
CA ILE A 80 -5.83 16.81 2.55
C ILE A 80 -6.72 16.45 3.72
N GLU A 81 -6.17 15.65 4.63
CA GLU A 81 -6.78 15.32 5.90
C GLU A 81 -5.91 15.78 7.07
N LYS A 82 -6.56 16.07 8.18
CA LYS A 82 -5.92 16.36 9.47
C LYS A 82 -6.31 15.32 10.49
N LEU A 83 -5.37 14.92 11.33
CA LEU A 83 -5.64 14.06 12.46
C LEU A 83 -6.27 14.88 13.59
N GLU A 84 -7.53 14.59 13.93
CA GLU A 84 -8.26 15.19 15.03
C GLU A 84 -8.94 14.11 15.86
N ASN A 85 -8.77 14.12 17.18
CA ASN A 85 -9.39 13.14 18.08
C ASN A 85 -9.14 11.67 17.69
N LYS A 86 -7.93 11.37 17.19
CA LYS A 86 -7.50 10.05 16.67
C LYS A 86 -8.19 9.62 15.36
N GLU A 87 -8.89 10.52 14.70
CA GLU A 87 -9.54 10.29 13.41
C GLU A 87 -9.00 11.24 12.35
N TRP A 88 -8.88 10.76 11.12
CA TRP A 88 -8.51 11.59 9.98
C TRP A 88 -9.76 12.27 9.42
N LYS A 89 -9.72 13.59 9.30
CA LYS A 89 -10.82 14.39 8.74
C LYS A 89 -10.36 15.16 7.52
N GLU A 90 -11.13 15.07 6.45
CA GLU A 90 -10.90 15.88 5.26
C GLU A 90 -11.12 17.37 5.56
N ILE A 91 -10.13 18.17 5.18
CA ILE A 91 -10.11 19.63 5.39
C ILE A 91 -9.97 20.40 4.07
N SER A 92 -10.08 19.69 2.94
CA SER A 92 -9.87 20.26 1.61
C SER A 92 -10.99 21.24 1.25
N PRO A 93 -10.70 22.27 0.44
CA PRO A 93 -11.75 23.06 -0.19
C PRO A 93 -12.71 22.17 -1.00
N LYS A 94 -14.01 22.48 -0.92
CA LYS A 94 -15.06 21.68 -1.58
C LYS A 94 -15.09 21.85 -3.11
N ASP A 95 -14.49 22.91 -3.60
CA ASP A 95 -14.50 23.38 -4.99
C ASP A 95 -13.15 23.14 -5.70
N MET A 96 -12.37 22.17 -5.22
CA MET A 96 -11.14 21.77 -5.89
C MET A 96 -11.42 21.23 -7.29
N LEU A 97 -10.82 21.88 -8.30
CA LEU A 97 -10.88 21.46 -9.70
C LEU A 97 -9.56 20.83 -10.13
N PHE A 98 -9.67 19.73 -10.87
CA PHE A 98 -8.53 19.02 -11.43
C PHE A 98 -8.70 18.83 -12.93
N HIS A 99 -7.58 18.91 -13.65
CA HIS A 99 -7.54 18.37 -15.01
C HIS A 99 -7.54 16.84 -14.93
N ASP A 100 -8.31 16.21 -15.80
CA ASP A 100 -8.33 14.75 -15.94
C ASP A 100 -7.13 14.29 -16.77
N LEU A 101 -5.99 14.18 -16.09
CA LEU A 101 -4.74 13.67 -16.64
C LEU A 101 -4.36 12.40 -15.88
N GLY A 102 -4.04 11.34 -16.62
CA GLY A 102 -3.61 10.05 -16.11
C GLY A 102 -2.15 9.75 -16.40
N TRP A 103 -1.48 9.08 -15.46
CA TRP A 103 -0.14 8.52 -15.60
C TRP A 103 -0.17 7.03 -15.36
N GLN A 104 0.46 6.27 -16.24
CA GLN A 104 0.78 4.86 -16.02
C GLN A 104 2.16 4.77 -15.36
N LEU A 105 2.24 4.08 -14.24
CA LEU A 105 3.49 3.78 -13.54
C LEU A 105 3.72 2.27 -13.63
N ARG A 106 4.72 1.85 -14.39
CA ARG A 106 5.17 0.45 -14.44
C ARG A 106 5.82 0.06 -13.12
N PRO A 107 6.07 -1.23 -12.88
CA PRO A 107 6.87 -1.67 -11.74
C PRO A 107 8.16 -0.86 -11.62
N THR A 108 8.48 -0.42 -10.42
CA THR A 108 9.63 0.43 -10.04
C THR A 108 9.58 1.89 -10.53
N ASP A 109 8.59 2.28 -11.34
CA ASP A 109 8.45 3.69 -11.76
C ASP A 109 8.12 4.59 -10.56
N THR A 110 8.70 5.78 -10.57
CA THR A 110 8.46 6.85 -9.60
C THR A 110 7.93 8.09 -10.32
N LYS A 111 6.93 8.75 -9.72
CA LYS A 111 6.38 10.01 -10.20
C LYS A 111 6.26 11.02 -9.07
N ASN A 112 6.80 12.22 -9.31
CA ASN A 112 6.61 13.37 -8.45
C ASN A 112 5.37 14.15 -8.89
N PHE A 113 4.61 14.64 -7.91
CA PHE A 113 3.48 15.53 -8.11
C PHE A 113 3.60 16.73 -7.18
N GLU A 114 3.44 17.93 -7.73
CA GLU A 114 3.23 19.13 -6.93
C GLU A 114 1.77 19.21 -6.48
N LYS A 115 1.57 19.53 -5.20
CA LYS A 115 0.25 19.63 -4.57
C LYS A 115 0.16 20.93 -3.80
N LYS A 116 -0.86 21.73 -4.10
CA LYS A 116 -1.20 22.93 -3.34
C LYS A 116 -1.67 22.54 -1.95
N LEU A 117 -1.25 23.32 -0.95
CA LEU A 117 -1.74 23.21 0.42
C LEU A 117 -2.95 24.12 0.67
N TYR A 118 -3.35 24.98 -0.27
CA TYR A 118 -4.54 25.84 -0.17
C TYR A 118 -4.59 26.65 1.14
N LYS A 119 -3.45 27.25 1.54
CA LYS A 119 -3.33 28.02 2.80
C LYS A 119 -4.27 29.23 2.89
N ASP A 120 -4.79 29.69 1.76
CA ASP A 120 -5.80 30.73 1.64
C ASP A 120 -7.21 30.26 2.06
N GLN A 121 -7.45 28.95 2.05
CA GLN A 121 -8.76 28.33 2.30
C GLN A 121 -8.74 27.35 3.48
N ILE A 122 -7.55 26.84 3.84
CA ILE A 122 -7.33 25.94 4.97
C ILE A 122 -6.60 26.69 6.08
N SER A 123 -7.26 26.81 7.24
CA SER A 123 -6.65 27.36 8.46
C SER A 123 -5.78 26.32 9.16
N TYR A 124 -4.54 26.15 8.70
CA TYR A 124 -3.57 25.24 9.31
C TYR A 124 -3.28 25.58 10.78
N LYS A 125 -3.11 24.52 11.58
CA LYS A 125 -2.67 24.56 12.98
C LYS A 125 -1.56 23.53 13.18
N VAL A 126 -0.80 23.65 14.25
CA VAL A 126 0.14 22.60 14.67
C VAL A 126 -0.57 21.25 14.75
N GLY A 127 0.06 20.19 14.23
CA GLY A 127 -0.46 18.83 14.23
C GLY A 127 -0.11 18.01 12.99
N LYS A 128 -0.71 16.82 12.89
CA LYS A 128 -0.46 15.86 11.81
C LYS A 128 -1.48 15.97 10.69
N TYR A 129 -0.97 15.92 9.47
CA TYR A 129 -1.73 16.02 8.24
C TYR A 129 -1.31 14.90 7.29
N ARG A 130 -2.16 14.59 6.31
CA ARG A 130 -1.77 13.73 5.21
C ARG A 130 -2.39 14.18 3.91
N ILE A 131 -1.61 14.05 2.83
CA ILE A 131 -2.14 14.14 1.47
C ILE A 131 -2.58 12.74 1.06
N VAL A 132 -3.84 12.62 0.67
CA VAL A 132 -4.41 11.39 0.15
C VAL A 132 -4.44 11.44 -1.36
N LYS A 133 -3.91 10.40 -1.99
CA LYS A 133 -4.09 10.12 -3.43
C LYS A 133 -4.56 8.71 -3.60
N TYR A 134 -5.09 8.40 -4.78
CA TYR A 134 -5.38 7.02 -5.13
C TYR A 134 -4.65 6.58 -6.40
N TYR A 135 -4.57 5.27 -6.58
CA TYR A 135 -4.23 4.65 -7.84
C TYR A 135 -5.27 3.56 -8.17
N LEU A 136 -5.27 3.18 -9.43
CA LEU A 136 -6.10 2.13 -10.02
C LEU A 136 -5.17 1.02 -10.51
N ASN A 137 -5.54 -0.23 -10.24
CA ASN A 137 -4.87 -1.38 -10.84
C ASN A 137 -5.28 -1.56 -12.30
N SER A 138 -4.49 -2.35 -13.03
CA SER A 138 -4.76 -2.73 -14.42
C SER A 138 -6.13 -3.38 -14.62
N ASP A 139 -6.67 -4.05 -13.60
CA ASP A 139 -7.97 -4.72 -13.61
C ASP A 139 -9.15 -3.82 -13.16
N TYR A 140 -8.94 -2.51 -13.01
CA TYR A 140 -9.97 -1.57 -12.55
C TYR A 140 -11.27 -1.66 -13.35
N GLN A 141 -11.22 -1.94 -14.65
CA GLN A 141 -12.45 -2.07 -15.44
C GLN A 141 -13.35 -3.22 -14.99
N LYS A 142 -12.77 -4.24 -14.33
CA LYS A 142 -13.47 -5.36 -13.74
C LYS A 142 -13.80 -5.13 -12.26
N THR A 143 -12.85 -4.64 -11.48
CA THR A 143 -12.99 -4.54 -10.01
C THR A 143 -13.66 -3.25 -9.55
N LYS A 144 -13.56 -2.19 -10.36
CA LYS A 144 -13.97 -0.81 -10.05
C LYS A 144 -13.39 -0.30 -8.72
N LYS A 145 -12.26 -0.87 -8.30
CA LYS A 145 -11.62 -0.58 -7.01
C LYS A 145 -10.50 0.43 -7.15
N ASP A 146 -10.52 1.45 -6.31
CA ASP A 146 -9.40 2.35 -6.08
C ASP A 146 -8.63 1.97 -4.80
N PHE A 147 -7.40 2.46 -4.71
CA PHE A 147 -6.50 2.20 -3.60
C PHE A 147 -5.92 3.51 -3.10
N HIS A 148 -6.29 3.89 -1.88
CA HIS A 148 -5.84 5.14 -1.26
C HIS A 148 -4.46 5.00 -0.63
N MET A 149 -3.65 6.02 -0.83
CA MET A 149 -2.28 6.17 -0.38
C MET A 149 -2.11 7.50 0.35
N TYR A 150 -1.23 7.52 1.33
CA TYR A 150 -1.11 8.62 2.28
C TYR A 150 0.34 9.10 2.35
N ALA A 151 0.54 10.39 2.14
CA ALA A 151 1.79 11.06 2.47
C ALA A 151 1.57 11.91 3.71
N GLU A 152 2.04 11.43 4.86
CA GLU A 152 1.92 12.12 6.13
C GLU A 152 2.98 13.21 6.29
N PHE A 153 2.59 14.34 6.87
CA PHE A 153 3.50 15.40 7.30
C PHE A 153 3.01 16.04 8.61
N GLU A 154 3.93 16.68 9.30
CA GLU A 154 3.68 17.41 10.55
C GLU A 154 3.86 18.91 10.33
N VAL A 155 2.99 19.67 10.98
CA VAL A 155 3.11 21.12 11.08
C VAL A 155 3.43 21.44 12.54
N GLU A 156 4.53 22.13 12.79
CA GLU A 156 5.07 22.50 14.12
C GLU A 156 5.06 24.01 14.36
#